data_AF-A0A6L7CQR5-F1
#
_entry.id   AF-A0A6L7CQR5-F1
#
_cell.length_a   1.000
_cell.length_b   1.000
_cell.length_c   1.000
_cell.angle_alpha   90.00
_cell.angle_beta   90.00
_cell.angle_gamma   90.00
#
_symmetry.space_group_name_H-M   'P 1'
#
loop_
_entity.id
_entity.type
_entity.pdbx_description
1 polymer ?
#
loop_
_entity_poly.entity_id
_entity_poly.type
_entity_poly.pdbx_seq_one_letter_code
_entity_poly.pdbx_strand_id
1 'polypeptide(L)' 'KAMTGHSLGAAGVQEAIYSLLMLEHGFIAPSINIEELDEQAAGLNIVTETTDRELTTVMSNSFGFGGTNATLVMRKLKD' A
#
# COMPACT_ATOMS: atom_id res chain seq x y z
N LYS A 1 -4.61 -4.53 3.50
CA LYS A 1 -5.79 -5.43 3.42
C LYS A 1 -5.42 -6.90 3.45
N ALA A 2 -4.53 -7.39 2.57
CA ALA A 2 -4.17 -8.82 2.51
C ALA A 2 -3.81 -9.45 3.87
N MET A 3 -3.04 -8.74 4.71
CA MET A 3 -2.64 -9.21 6.05
C MET A 3 -3.65 -8.89 7.17
N THR A 4 -4.37 -7.78 7.07
CA THR A 4 -5.14 -7.21 8.20
C THR A 4 -6.65 -7.21 7.99
N GLY A 5 -7.12 -7.73 6.85
CA GLY A 5 -8.50 -7.62 6.41
C GLY A 5 -8.88 -6.18 6.02
N HIS A 6 -10.19 -5.92 5.94
CA HIS A 6 -10.73 -4.59 5.69
C HIS A 6 -11.40 -4.02 6.94
N SER A 7 -10.68 -3.17 7.69
CA SER A 7 -11.17 -2.55 8.93
C SER A 7 -12.16 -1.40 8.71
N LEU A 8 -12.95 -1.43 7.63
CA LEU A 8 -13.97 -0.45 7.27
C LEU A 8 -13.44 0.99 7.36
N GLY A 9 -14.06 1.85 8.18
CA GLY A 9 -13.67 3.26 8.34
C GLY A 9 -12.22 3.46 8.82
N ALA A 10 -11.59 2.47 9.45
CA ALA A 10 -10.20 2.55 9.89
C ALA A 10 -9.18 2.16 8.81
N ALA A 11 -9.62 1.67 7.65
CA ALA A 11 -8.70 1.19 6.61
C ALA A 11 -7.73 2.28 6.13
N GLY A 12 -8.21 3.51 5.93
CA GLY A 12 -7.38 4.61 5.44
C GLY A 12 -6.24 5.00 6.38
N VAL A 13 -6.50 5.06 7.70
CA VAL A 13 -5.44 5.39 8.69
C VAL A 13 -4.42 4.26 8.83
N GLN A 14 -4.85 2.99 8.77
CA GLN A 14 -3.94 1.85 8.79
C GLN A 14 -3.04 1.84 7.56
N GLU A 15 -3.61 2.04 6.36
CA GLU A 15 -2.86 2.11 5.10
C GLU A 15 -1.81 3.24 5.13
N ALA A 16 -2.16 4.40 5.68
CA ALA A 16 -1.23 5.51 5.86
C ALA A 16 -0.09 5.16 6.82
N ILE A 17 -0.39 4.58 8.00
CA ILE A 17 0.63 4.16 8.98
C ILE A 17 1.60 3.15 8.37
N TYR A 18 1.10 2.11 7.69
CA TYR A 18 1.96 1.09 7.08
C TYR A 18 2.81 1.67 5.95
N SER A 19 2.24 2.57 5.14
CA SER A 19 2.99 3.27 4.08
C SER A 19 4.13 4.12 4.65
N LEU A 20 3.92 4.79 5.79
CA LEU A 20 4.95 5.55 6.47
C LEU A 20 6.04 4.65 7.05
N LEU A 21 5.69 3.50 7.63
CA LEU A 21 6.68 2.53 8.12
C LEU A 21 7.56 1.97 6.99
N MET A 22 6.94 1.61 5.86
CA MET A 22 7.67 1.18 4.65
C MET A 22 8.59 2.28 4.12
N LEU A 23 8.10 3.53 4.08
CA LEU A 23 8.87 4.69 3.64
C LEU A 23 10.05 5.00 4.57
N GLU A 24 9.85 4.89 5.87
CA GLU A 24 10.87 5.18 6.88
C GLU A 24 11.99 4.14 6.87
N HIS A 25 11.61 2.86 6.82
CA HIS A 25 12.54 1.74 6.97
C HIS A 25 13.05 1.14 5.65
N GLY A 26 12.63 1.67 4.50
CA GLY A 26 13.22 1.30 3.20
C GLY A 26 12.85 -0.10 2.74
N PHE A 27 11.59 -0.51 2.89
CA PHE A 27 11.10 -1.79 2.37
C PHE A 27 9.67 -1.68 1.85
N ILE A 28 9.25 -2.67 1.06
CA ILE A 28 7.88 -2.82 0.57
C ILE A 28 7.34 -4.15 1.10
N ALA A 29 6.23 -4.09 1.84
CA ALA A 29 5.54 -5.28 2.34
C ALA A 29 4.82 -6.03 1.21
N PRO A 30 4.75 -7.37 1.27
CA PRO A 30 4.11 -8.16 0.24
C PRO A 30 2.58 -8.08 0.29
N SER A 31 1.96 -8.23 -0.87
CA SER A 31 0.57 -8.65 -0.98
C SER A 31 0.51 -10.18 -0.85
N ILE A 32 0.21 -10.65 0.36
CA ILE A 32 0.11 -12.09 0.66
C ILE A 32 -1.15 -12.73 0.08
N ASN A 33 -1.18 -14.06 0.03
CA ASN A 33 -2.30 -14.90 -0.47
C ASN A 33 -2.56 -14.77 -1.98
N ILE A 34 -1.56 -14.37 -2.76
CA ILE A 34 -1.59 -14.41 -4.23
C ILE A 34 -0.79 -15.63 -4.67
N GLU A 35 -1.47 -16.68 -5.11
CA GLU A 35 -0.83 -17.89 -5.69
C GLU A 35 -0.69 -17.77 -7.22
N GLU A 36 -1.68 -17.14 -7.86
CA GLU A 36 -1.74 -16.89 -9.29
C GLU A 36 -2.26 -15.47 -9.53
N LEU A 37 -1.62 -14.72 -10.44
CA LEU A 37 -2.06 -13.38 -10.81
C LEU A 37 -3.20 -13.47 -11.83
N ASP A 38 -4.18 -12.59 -11.70
CA ASP A 38 -5.22 -12.40 -12.72
C ASP A 38 -4.57 -11.95 -14.05
N GLU A 39 -4.99 -12.55 -15.17
CA GLU A 39 -4.48 -12.21 -16.51
C GLU A 39 -4.61 -10.71 -16.82
N GLN A 40 -5.64 -10.04 -16.31
CA GLN A 40 -5.85 -8.59 -16.49
C GLN A 40 -4.86 -7.74 -15.69
N ALA A 41 -4.21 -8.32 -14.68
CA ALA A 41 -3.14 -7.68 -13.92
C ALA A 41 -1.75 -7.92 -14.55
N ALA A 42 -1.67 -8.64 -15.67
CA ALA A 42 -0.41 -8.89 -16.36
C ALA A 42 0.32 -7.57 -16.69
N GLY A 43 1.60 -7.50 -16.32
CA GLY A 43 2.45 -6.31 -16.51
C GLY A 43 2.37 -5.27 -15.39
N LEU A 44 1.49 -5.44 -14.40
CA LEU A 44 1.53 -4.64 -13.17
C LEU A 44 2.64 -5.13 -12.24
N ASN A 45 3.30 -4.18 -11.57
CA ASN A 45 4.35 -4.49 -10.59
C ASN A 45 3.73 -4.79 -9.21
N ILE A 46 3.03 -5.92 -9.10
CA ILE A 46 2.43 -6.39 -7.84
C ILE A 46 3.51 -7.09 -7.02
N VAL A 47 3.82 -6.55 -5.84
CA VAL A 47 4.84 -7.10 -4.93
C VAL A 47 4.22 -8.23 -4.11
N THR A 48 4.69 -9.46 -4.31
CA THR A 48 4.24 -10.68 -3.59
C THR A 48 5.25 -11.18 -2.56
N GLU A 49 6.46 -10.61 -2.54
CA GLU A 49 7.53 -10.90 -1.57
C GLU A 49 8.06 -9.59 -0.97
N THR A 50 8.47 -9.61 0.31
CA THR A 50 9.07 -8.42 0.93
C THR A 50 10.27 -7.97 0.10
N THR A 51 10.26 -6.70 -0.30
CA THR A 51 11.29 -6.15 -1.18
C THR A 51 11.99 -4.99 -0.50
N ASP A 52 13.29 -5.13 -0.22
CA ASP A 52 14.10 -4.03 0.29
C ASP A 52 14.30 -2.97 -0.80
N ARG A 53 13.86 -1.74 -0.52
CA ARG A 53 13.91 -0.64 -1.47
C ARG A 53 13.79 0.68 -0.74
N GLU A 54 14.79 1.55 -0.94
CA GLU A 54 14.68 2.94 -0.52
C GLU A 54 13.53 3.65 -1.24
N LEU A 55 12.63 4.22 -0.44
CA LEU A 55 11.48 4.97 -0.90
C LEU A 55 11.68 6.44 -0.55
N THR A 56 11.24 7.33 -1.44
CA THR A 56 11.30 8.78 -1.19
C THR A 56 9.91 9.39 -1.13
N THR A 57 8.94 8.80 -1.82
CA THR A 57 7.55 9.25 -1.86
C THR A 57 6.66 8.04 -2.08
N VAL A 58 5.51 8.01 -1.42
CA VAL A 58 4.50 6.96 -1.51
C VAL A 58 3.13 7.59 -1.71
N MET A 59 2.22 6.84 -2.32
CA MET A 59 0.81 7.21 -2.50
C MET A 59 -0.07 6.14 -1.85
N SER A 60 -1.03 6.57 -1.04
CA SER A 60 -2.08 5.71 -0.48
C SER A 60 -3.42 6.14 -1.04
N ASN A 61 -4.07 5.26 -1.80
CA ASN A 61 -5.38 5.48 -2.40
C ASN A 61 -6.45 4.69 -1.65
N SER A 62 -7.57 5.35 -1.32
CA SER A 62 -8.69 4.72 -0.61
C SER A 62 -10.03 5.13 -1.20
N PHE A 63 -10.94 4.17 -1.26
CA PHE A 63 -12.25 4.29 -1.89
C PHE A 63 -13.31 3.74 -0.93
N GLY A 64 -14.37 4.49 -0.72
CA GLY A 64 -15.46 4.16 0.18
C GLY A 64 -16.82 4.19 -0.52
N PHE A 65 -17.83 3.67 0.18
CA PHE A 65 -19.22 3.70 -0.29
C PHE A 65 -19.69 5.12 -0.63
N GLY A 66 -20.60 5.21 -1.60
CA GLY A 66 -21.15 6.50 -2.07
C GLY A 66 -20.18 7.35 -2.89
N GLY A 67 -19.06 6.77 -3.36
CA GLY A 67 -18.06 7.49 -4.16
C GLY A 67 -17.14 8.38 -3.34
N THR A 68 -17.00 8.12 -2.04
CA THR A 68 -16.07 8.84 -1.18
C THR A 68 -14.64 8.36 -1.45
N ASN A 69 -13.86 9.16 -2.16
CA ASN A 69 -12.51 8.80 -2.59
C ASN A 69 -11.50 9.77 -1.96
N ALA A 70 -10.37 9.24 -1.49
CA ALA A 70 -9.28 10.04 -0.96
C ALA A 70 -7.93 9.46 -1.38
N THR A 71 -6.99 10.35 -1.70
CA THR A 71 -5.61 10.02 -2.04
C THR A 71 -4.68 10.85 -1.17
N LEU A 72 -3.72 10.18 -0.53
CA LEU A 72 -2.65 10.82 0.22
C LEU A 72 -1.32 10.55 -0.46
N VAL A 73 -0.52 11.60 -0.70
CA VAL A 73 0.87 11.48 -1.16
C VAL A 73 1.77 11.94 -0.02
N MET A 74 2.67 11.07 0.40
CA MET A 74 3.55 11.28 1.56
C MET A 74 5.00 11.17 1.10
N ARG A 75 5.84 12.10 1.54
CA ARG A 75 7.26 12.18 1.15
C ARG A 75 8.13 12.16 2.41
N LYS A 76 9.22 11.40 2.35
CA LYS A 76 10.23 11.37 3.43
C LYS A 76 10.85 12.76 3.54
N LEU A 77 10.87 13.31 4.75
CA LEU A 77 11.54 14.57 5.00
C LEU A 77 13.05 14.39 4.78
N LYS A 78 13.67 15.36 4.14
CA LYS A 78 15.12 15.44 4.00
C LYS A 78 15.55 16.61 4.88
N ASP A 79 16.56 16.37 5.70
CA ASP A 79 17.27 17.46 6.40
C ASP A 79 17.96 18.39 5.40
#